data_AF-D2HRQ2-F1
#
_entry.id   AF-D2HRQ2-F1
#
_cell.length_a   1.000
_cell.length_b   1.000
_cell.length_c   1.000
_cell.angle_alpha   90.00
_cell.angle_beta   90.00
_cell.angle_gamma   90.00
#
_symmetry.space_group_name_H-M   'P 1'
#
loop_
_entity.id
_entity.type
_entity.pdbx_description
1 polymer ?
#
loop_
_entity_poly.entity_id
_entity_poly.type
_entity_poly.pdbx_seq_one_letter_code
_entity_poly.pdbx_strand_id
1 'polypeptide(L)' 'LFVSSVKSCPIFYIIFGSVAGGSKSELDINLDLVNATKPEKEALEKIQDCYNEKGLKAKALDLDVM' A
#
# COMPACT_ATOMS: atom_id res chain seq x y z
N LEU A 1 4.19 0.26 -18.60
CA LEU A 1 4.82 0.17 -17.26
C LEU A 1 6.27 -0.22 -17.45
N PHE A 2 7.19 0.73 -17.31
CA PHE A 2 8.63 0.51 -17.46
C PHE A 2 9.21 0.10 -16.09
N VAL A 3 9.70 -1.12 -15.97
CA VAL A 3 10.57 -1.54 -14.86
C VAL A 3 11.97 -0.97 -15.13
N SER A 4 12.17 0.32 -14.85
CA SER A 4 13.45 1.02 -15.09
C SER A 4 14.21 1.37 -13.80
N SER A 5 13.79 0.83 -12.65
CA SER A 5 14.46 1.09 -11.38
C SER A 5 15.61 0.11 -11.15
N VAL A 6 16.79 0.64 -10.82
CA VAL A 6 17.97 -0.12 -10.37
C VAL A 6 17.76 -0.69 -8.95
N LYS A 7 16.80 -0.14 -8.18
CA LYS A 7 16.34 -0.67 -6.89
C LYS A 7 15.11 -1.56 -7.06
N SER A 8 14.91 -2.52 -6.14
CA SER A 8 13.71 -3.36 -6.07
C SER A 8 12.44 -2.49 -6.08
N CYS A 9 11.56 -2.77 -7.05
CA CYS A 9 10.27 -2.13 -7.36
C CYS A 9 9.80 -1.02 -6.38
N PRO A 10 10.26 0.25 -6.54
CA PRO A 10 9.95 1.31 -5.58
C PRO A 10 8.46 1.59 -5.43
N ILE A 11 7.71 1.46 -6.53
CA ILE A 11 6.26 1.70 -6.53
C ILE A 11 5.51 0.69 -5.67
N PHE A 12 5.98 -0.56 -5.58
CA PHE A 12 5.41 -1.56 -4.70
C PHE A 12 5.55 -1.14 -3.24
N TYR A 13 6.74 -0.73 -2.81
CA TYR A 13 6.98 -0.33 -1.43
C TYR A 13 6.22 0.94 -1.03
N ILE A 14 6.02 1.86 -1.97
CA ILE A 14 5.18 3.06 -1.74
C ILE A 14 3.72 2.63 -1.47
N ILE A 15 3.14 1.80 -2.34
CA ILE A 15 1.76 1.34 -2.18
C ILE A 15 1.61 0.51 -0.90
N PHE A 16 2.53 -0.43 -0.66
CA PHE A 16 2.56 -1.24 0.56
C PHE A 16 2.65 -0.38 1.82
N GLY A 17 3.53 0.63 1.82
CA GLY A 17 3.66 1.59 2.92
C GLY A 17 2.36 2.32 3.21
N SER A 18 1.61 2.74 2.20
CA SER A 18 0.30 3.38 2.39
C SER A 18 -0.78 2.41 2.88
N VAL A 19 -0.78 1.16 2.42
CA VAL A 19 -1.67 0.10 2.93
C VAL A 19 -1.39 -0.12 4.42
N ALA A 20 -0.13 -0.30 4.82
CA ALA A 20 0.24 -0.46 6.22
C ALA A 20 0.00 0.83 7.04
N GLY A 21 0.18 2.01 6.44
CA GLY A 21 0.02 3.32 7.06
C GLY A 21 -1.41 3.56 7.56
N GLY A 22 -2.41 3.10 6.81
CA GLY A 22 -3.82 3.16 7.24
C GLY A 22 -4.60 4.39 6.77
N SER A 23 -3.97 5.29 6.01
CA SER A 23 -4.62 6.47 5.44
C SER A 23 -5.20 6.15 4.07
N LYS A 24 -6.53 6.20 3.95
CA LYS A 24 -7.21 5.99 2.67
C LYS A 24 -6.80 7.01 1.62
N SER A 25 -6.75 8.30 1.99
CA SER A 25 -6.38 9.38 1.06
C SER A 25 -4.98 9.19 0.50
N GLU A 26 -4.04 8.71 1.32
CA GLU A 26 -2.66 8.46 0.90
C GLU A 26 -2.58 7.24 -0.04
N LEU A 27 -3.32 6.17 0.28
CA LEU A 27 -3.43 4.99 -0.56
C LEU A 27 -4.02 5.33 -1.94
N ASP A 28 -5.10 6.12 -1.97
CA ASP A 28 -5.75 6.56 -3.22
C ASP A 28 -4.80 7.37 -4.10
N ILE A 29 -4.08 8.34 -3.52
CA ILE A 29 -3.09 9.16 -4.24
C ILE A 29 -2.01 8.27 -4.88
N ASN A 30 -1.51 7.28 -4.15
CA ASN A 30 -0.46 6.39 -4.65
C ASN A 30 -0.97 5.38 -5.68
N LEU A 31 -2.25 4.99 -5.61
CA LEU A 31 -2.87 4.12 -6.61
C LEU A 31 -3.21 4.84 -7.92
N ASP A 32 -3.42 6.16 -7.88
CA ASP A 32 -3.54 6.96 -9.09
C ASP A 32 -2.24 6.97 -9.92
N LEU A 33 -1.07 6.83 -9.28
CA LEU A 33 0.23 6.74 -9.98
C LEU A 33 0.33 5.53 -10.91
N VAL A 34 -0.43 4.47 -10.63
CA VAL A 34 -0.47 3.24 -11.42
C VAL A 34 -1.78 3.08 -12.21
N ASN A 35 -2.61 4.12 -12.25
CA ASN A 35 -3.93 4.13 -12.89
C ASN A 35 -4.85 3.01 -12.38
N ALA A 36 -4.84 2.76 -11.07
CA ALA A 36 -5.70 1.76 -10.48
C ALA A 36 -7.18 2.06 -10.74
N THR A 37 -7.90 1.03 -11.17
CA THR A 37 -9.34 1.05 -11.33
C THR A 37 -10.05 1.18 -9.97
N LYS A 38 -11.30 1.62 -9.99
CA LYS A 38 -12.11 1.71 -8.76
C LYS A 38 -12.18 0.39 -7.98
N PRO A 39 -12.42 -0.79 -8.62
CA PRO A 39 -12.40 -2.07 -7.91
C PRO A 39 -11.03 -2.43 -7.31
N GLU A 40 -9.92 -2.05 -7.93
CA GLU A 40 -8.58 -2.30 -7.38
C GLU A 40 -8.31 -1.45 -6.14
N LYS A 41 -8.76 -0.18 -6.15
CA LYS A 41 -8.71 0.68 -4.96
C LYS A 41 -9.51 0.08 -3.80
N GLU A 42 -10.76 -0.31 -4.06
CA GLU A 42 -11.62 -0.95 -3.05
C GLU A 42 -11.03 -2.25 -2.50
N ALA A 43 -10.29 -3.02 -3.32
CA ALA A 43 -9.62 -4.23 -2.87
C ALA A 43 -8.47 -3.92 -1.90
N LEU A 44 -7.64 -2.91 -2.19
CA LEU A 44 -6.53 -2.51 -1.35
C LEU A 44 -6.98 -1.78 -0.08
N GLU A 45 -8.08 -1.02 -0.14
CA GLU A 45 -8.72 -0.44 1.05
C GLU A 45 -9.12 -1.53 2.06
N LYS A 46 -9.66 -2.67 1.62
CA LYS A 46 -10.00 -3.79 2.52
C LYS A 46 -8.79 -4.39 3.21
N ILE A 47 -7.62 -4.37 2.55
CA ILE A 47 -6.37 -4.83 3.17
C ILE A 47 -5.89 -3.79 4.18
N GLN A 48 -6.00 -2.49 3.84
CA GLN A 48 -5.71 -1.40 4.75
C GLN A 48 -6.61 -1.43 6.01
N ASP A 49 -7.89 -1.77 5.87
CA ASP A 49 -8.81 -1.96 7.00
C ASP A 49 -8.32 -3.05 7.96
N CYS A 50 -7.78 -4.17 7.44
CA CYS A 50 -7.18 -5.21 8.28
C CYS A 50 -6.01 -4.68 9.13
N TYR A 51 -5.15 -3.81 8.58
CA TYR A 51 -4.08 -3.17 9.36
C TYR A 51 -4.63 -2.20 10.41
N ASN A 52 -5.67 -1.45 10.08
CA ASN A 52 -6.30 -0.49 10.99
C ASN A 52 -7.01 -1.20 12.16
N GLU A 53 -7.69 -2.31 11.90
CA GLU A 53 -8.34 -3.15 12.93
C GLU A 53 -7.33 -3.77 13.92
N LYS A 54 -6.19 -4.25 13.42
CA LYS A 54 -5.14 -4.87 14.24
C LYS A 54 -4.22 -3.85 14.92
N GLY A 55 -4.21 -2.61 14.43
CA GLY A 55 -3.47 -1.49 14.99
C GLY A 55 -1.95 -1.62 14.86
N LEU A 56 -1.23 -0.89 15.73
CA LEU A 56 0.20 -0.64 15.61
C LEU A 56 1.06 -1.93 15.57
N LYS A 57 0.61 -3.00 16.24
CA LYS A 57 1.34 -4.26 16.31
C LYS A 57 1.43 -4.95 14.95
N ALA A 58 0.35 -4.99 14.17
CA ALA A 58 0.38 -5.59 12.84
C ALA A 58 1.27 -4.79 11.89
N LYS A 59 1.19 -3.46 11.95
CA LYS A 59 2.02 -2.55 11.17
C LYS A 59 3.52 -2.75 11.45
N ALA A 60 3.89 -2.93 12.73
CA ALA A 60 5.28 -3.12 13.14
C ALA A 60 5.84 -4.50 12.76
N LEU A 61 5.03 -5.57 12.85
CA LEU A 61 5.46 -6.91 12.41
C LEU A 61 5.75 -6.94 10.92
N ASP A 62 4.91 -6.28 10.12
CA ASP A 62 5.10 -6.25 8.68
C ASP A 62 6.26 -5.35 8.24
N LEU A 63 6.61 -4.33 9.03
CA LEU A 63 7.85 -3.56 8.82
C LEU A 63 9.12 -4.43 9.00
N ASP A 64 9.05 -5.47 9.84
CA ASP A 64 10.18 -6.38 10.11
C ASP A 64 10.29 -7.50 9.05
N VAL A 65 9.16 -7.94 8.50
CA VAL A 65 9.09 -9.06 7.54
C VAL A 65 9.32 -8.62 6.08
N MET A 66 8.89 -7.41 5.71
CA MET A 66 8.94 -6.91 4.33
C MET A 66 10.18 -6.10 4.00
#